data_AF-A0A517T1M1-F1
#
_entry.id   AF-A0A517T1M1-F1
#
_cell.length_a   1.000
_cell.length_b   1.000
_cell.length_c   1.000
_cell.angle_alpha   90.00
_cell.angle_beta   90.00
_cell.angle_gamma   90.00
#
_symmetry.space_group_name_H-M   'P 1'
#
loop_
_entity.id
_entity.type
_entity.pdbx_description
1 polymer ?
#
loop_
_entity_poly.entity_id
_entity_poly.type
_entity_poly.pdbx_seq_one_letter_code
_entity_poly.pdbx_strand_id
1 'polypeptide(L)'
;MNEWIQGAIFGGAIRIAEATISSIPTLLIGLGVAAILRYYLGAAGTRKLFGGDSLRSLPQSWLVGMLLPVCSIGVLPILIEMQRAKIKVGAMSAFALSAPLFNPMSLLYGLTLSRPYVIVLFALGSLFVVTVVGAIWDSLAERSSVDSDAQADASDTSDAVIGMRRLLLVVVYVCRQLCGPVGLWSLIAVSGMVLLSAILPFGSLGTAMERDDWWAPARMALVAVPVYATPMLAMGQLGMMFQHVNSPGAAFILLVIGAGMNLGTLAWMAKSFGLRSVGIWFSCLMLIVVSIAYVINRPLVPVGVQPAGHTHAFDGYSNPILTVDSTTVDFVQRKLAETLQVSAMISLGLLAWLLLVGAVCRVLGWDEAFFGGTSTSLPAKLGDGFQPSEPVAGKPGFDRNVSPQTVGGTLIAGIIALSITMCFAFYPSPDECIKEIRYIRSDAISGVMTAHDADAEFWLPRWDQWSRRMEVGAIIRRGHLTPYQRMQGYLLRSKIDLLEHEIEEEHPDRERATQIATELMLTEQRLIDAYRNPESSVRGQDSTSTL
;
A
#
# COMPACT_ATOMS: atom_id res chain seq x y z
N MET A 1 37.09 -0.31 -4.57
CA MET A 1 35.87 0.20 -3.88
C MET A 1 35.60 -0.79 -2.76
N ASN A 2 35.38 -0.37 -1.51
CA ASN A 2 35.18 -1.32 -0.39
C ASN A 2 33.99 -2.25 -0.70
N GLU A 3 34.10 -3.54 -0.38
CA GLU A 3 33.03 -4.54 -0.59
C GLU A 3 31.71 -4.07 0.03
N TRP A 4 31.77 -3.45 1.20
CA TRP A 4 30.61 -2.85 1.85
C TRP A 4 29.92 -1.76 0.99
N ILE A 5 30.70 -0.90 0.32
CA ILE A 5 30.17 0.15 -0.55
C ILE A 5 29.54 -0.46 -1.81
N GLN A 6 30.18 -1.47 -2.39
CA GLN A 6 29.63 -2.19 -3.54
C GLN A 6 28.32 -2.89 -3.18
N GLY A 7 28.29 -3.62 -2.07
CA GLY A 7 27.08 -4.26 -1.56
C GLY A 7 25.97 -3.25 -1.30
N ALA A 8 26.27 -2.11 -0.69
CA ALA A 8 25.29 -1.04 -0.47
C ALA A 8 24.72 -0.45 -1.78
N ILE A 9 25.56 -0.27 -2.80
CA ILE A 9 25.12 0.25 -4.12
C ILE A 9 24.22 -0.76 -4.82
N PHE A 10 24.65 -2.02 -4.95
CA PHE A 10 23.88 -3.04 -5.66
C PHE A 10 22.59 -3.42 -4.91
N GLY A 11 22.67 -3.59 -3.58
CA GLY A 11 21.51 -3.84 -2.73
C GLY A 11 20.51 -2.69 -2.77
N GLY A 12 21.02 -1.44 -2.65
CA GLY A 12 20.20 -0.24 -2.79
C GLY A 12 19.52 -0.13 -4.15
N ALA A 13 20.21 -0.51 -5.24
CA ALA A 13 19.65 -0.52 -6.60
C ALA A 13 18.51 -1.54 -6.78
N ILE A 14 18.61 -2.73 -6.15
CA ILE A 14 17.51 -3.70 -6.13
C ILE A 14 16.32 -3.13 -5.36
N ARG A 15 16.55 -2.63 -4.14
CA ARG A 15 15.47 -2.14 -3.25
C ARG A 15 14.76 -0.91 -3.80
N ILE A 16 15.48 0.03 -4.41
CA ILE A 16 14.86 1.20 -5.05
C ILE A 16 14.01 0.77 -6.25
N ALA A 17 14.43 -0.24 -7.02
CA ALA A 17 13.68 -0.73 -8.17
C ALA A 17 12.38 -1.42 -7.73
N GLU A 18 12.46 -2.33 -6.76
CA GLU A 18 11.30 -3.03 -6.17
C GLU A 18 10.28 -2.04 -5.58
N ALA A 19 10.75 -1.10 -4.77
CA ALA A 19 9.90 -0.08 -4.16
C ALA A 19 9.29 0.87 -5.20
N THR A 20 10.05 1.27 -6.23
CA THR A 20 9.54 2.11 -7.31
C THR A 20 8.45 1.38 -8.07
N ILE A 21 8.73 0.17 -8.58
CA ILE A 21 7.80 -0.64 -9.40
C ILE A 21 6.50 -0.91 -8.64
N SER A 22 6.58 -1.29 -7.37
CA SER A 22 5.41 -1.59 -6.54
C SER A 22 4.57 -0.35 -6.20
N SER A 23 5.17 0.85 -6.18
CA SER A 23 4.47 2.10 -5.87
C SER A 23 3.73 2.73 -7.06
N ILE A 24 4.13 2.42 -8.31
CA ILE A 24 3.62 3.09 -9.52
C ILE A 24 2.09 3.12 -9.59
N PRO A 25 1.36 2.00 -9.45
CA PRO A 25 -0.10 2.01 -9.64
C PRO A 25 -0.79 2.95 -8.66
N THR A 26 -0.35 2.95 -7.40
CA THR A 26 -0.92 3.79 -6.35
C THR A 26 -0.55 5.27 -6.51
N LEU A 27 0.65 5.57 -7.02
CA LEU A 27 1.07 6.94 -7.34
C LEU A 27 0.20 7.52 -8.45
N LEU A 28 -0.09 6.74 -9.49
CA LEU A 28 -0.95 7.15 -10.60
C LEU A 28 -2.39 7.39 -10.14
N ILE A 29 -2.95 6.49 -9.30
CA ILE A 29 -4.27 6.69 -8.69
C ILE A 29 -4.28 7.97 -7.85
N GLY A 30 -3.24 8.19 -7.04
CA GLY A 30 -3.08 9.40 -6.22
C GLY A 30 -3.08 10.69 -7.04
N LEU A 31 -2.31 10.72 -8.14
CA LEU A 31 -2.27 11.84 -9.09
C LEU A 31 -3.63 12.07 -9.76
N GLY A 32 -4.33 11.01 -10.13
CA GLY A 32 -5.69 11.07 -10.68
C GLY A 32 -6.70 11.65 -9.69
N VAL A 33 -6.70 11.16 -8.45
CA VAL A 33 -7.56 11.70 -7.37
C VAL A 33 -7.25 13.17 -7.13
N ALA A 34 -5.97 13.55 -7.02
CA ALA A 34 -5.56 14.95 -6.87
C ALA A 34 -6.06 15.83 -8.03
N ALA A 35 -5.98 15.34 -9.27
CA ALA A 35 -6.52 16.06 -10.43
C ALA A 35 -8.05 16.23 -10.34
N ILE A 36 -8.77 15.22 -9.85
CA ILE A 36 -10.22 15.29 -9.62
C ILE A 36 -10.55 16.34 -8.55
N LEU A 37 -9.83 16.31 -7.42
CA LEU A 37 -9.99 17.31 -6.36
C LEU A 37 -9.78 18.73 -6.88
N ARG A 38 -8.72 18.93 -7.67
CA ARG A 38 -8.36 20.24 -8.21
C ARG A 38 -9.35 20.75 -9.25
N TYR A 39 -9.65 19.96 -10.27
CA TYR A 39 -10.40 20.44 -11.44
C TYR A 39 -11.90 20.23 -11.34
N TYR A 40 -12.41 19.28 -10.56
CA TYR A 40 -13.85 18.99 -10.51
C TYR A 40 -14.49 19.41 -9.19
N LEU A 41 -13.84 19.15 -8.05
CA LEU A 41 -14.37 19.56 -6.74
C LEU A 41 -14.00 21.01 -6.41
N GLY A 42 -12.80 21.45 -6.78
CA GLY A 42 -12.23 22.73 -6.36
C GLY A 42 -12.00 22.80 -4.85
N ALA A 43 -11.58 23.96 -4.35
CA ALA A 43 -11.29 24.14 -2.92
C ALA A 43 -12.53 23.93 -2.03
N ALA A 44 -13.69 24.47 -2.42
CA ALA A 44 -14.93 24.35 -1.65
C ALA A 44 -15.45 22.91 -1.58
N GLY A 45 -15.47 22.18 -2.71
CA GLY A 45 -15.87 20.78 -2.75
C GLY A 45 -14.91 19.89 -1.97
N THR A 46 -13.60 20.16 -2.07
CA THR A 46 -12.57 19.43 -1.32
C THR A 46 -12.71 19.67 0.19
N ARG A 47 -12.93 20.90 0.65
CA ARG A 47 -13.23 21.18 2.07
C ARG A 47 -14.50 20.45 2.55
N LYS A 48 -15.55 20.40 1.74
CA LYS A 48 -16.78 19.66 2.08
C LYS A 48 -16.55 18.15 2.18
N LEU A 49 -15.75 17.57 1.28
CA LEU A 49 -15.43 16.14 1.26
C LEU A 49 -14.62 15.70 2.49
N PHE A 50 -13.74 16.56 3.00
CA PHE A 50 -12.89 16.28 4.17
C PHE A 50 -13.41 16.90 5.49
N GLY A 51 -14.63 17.42 5.51
CA GLY A 51 -15.33 17.85 6.75
C GLY A 51 -15.07 19.28 7.23
N GLY A 52 -14.41 20.10 6.42
CA GLY A 52 -14.22 21.54 6.63
C GLY A 52 -13.40 21.86 7.88
N ASP A 53 -13.84 22.87 8.63
CA ASP A 53 -13.12 23.42 9.80
C ASP A 53 -13.53 22.80 11.15
N SER A 54 -14.41 21.79 11.13
CA SER A 54 -14.96 21.18 12.34
C SER A 54 -14.16 19.96 12.80
N LEU A 55 -14.30 19.55 14.08
CA LEU A 55 -13.72 18.28 14.58
C LEU A 55 -14.24 17.03 13.84
N ARG A 56 -15.36 17.14 13.12
CA ARG A 56 -15.88 16.07 12.25
C ARG A 56 -14.96 15.79 11.06
N SER A 57 -14.06 16.71 10.72
CA SER A 57 -13.07 16.54 9.65
C SER A 57 -12.12 15.39 9.89
N LEU A 58 -11.79 15.06 11.15
CA LEU A 58 -10.90 13.96 11.51
C LEU A 58 -11.48 12.59 11.14
N PRO A 59 -12.64 12.15 11.67
CA PRO A 59 -13.23 10.87 11.29
C PRO A 59 -13.65 10.83 9.81
N GLN A 60 -14.05 11.96 9.23
CA GLN A 60 -14.40 12.02 7.81
C GLN A 60 -13.16 11.82 6.90
N SER A 61 -12.04 12.45 7.22
CA SER A 61 -10.78 12.29 6.49
C SER A 61 -10.20 10.89 6.65
N TRP A 62 -10.33 10.30 7.85
CA TRP A 62 -9.99 8.90 8.09
C TRP A 62 -10.81 7.96 7.20
N LEU A 63 -12.14 8.13 7.15
CA LEU A 63 -13.01 7.29 6.34
C LEU A 63 -12.74 7.42 4.84
N VAL A 64 -12.50 8.64 4.35
CA VAL A 64 -12.10 8.87 2.94
C VAL A 64 -10.77 8.19 2.65
N GLY A 65 -9.82 8.23 3.59
CA GLY A 65 -8.56 7.50 3.50
C GLY A 65 -8.77 6.00 3.30
N MET A 66 -9.56 5.36 4.17
CA MET A 66 -9.82 3.92 4.10
C MET A 66 -10.42 3.45 2.75
N LEU A 67 -11.19 4.32 2.09
CA LEU A 67 -11.91 3.97 0.85
C LEU A 67 -11.04 4.11 -0.40
N LEU A 68 -9.95 4.89 -0.36
CA LEU A 68 -9.11 5.13 -1.52
C LEU A 68 -8.00 4.08 -1.64
N PRO A 69 -7.81 3.45 -2.82
CA PRO A 69 -6.76 2.46 -3.06
C PRO A 69 -5.39 3.14 -3.30
N VAL A 70 -4.92 3.90 -2.32
CA VAL A 70 -3.63 4.61 -2.36
C VAL A 70 -2.69 4.10 -1.27
N CYS A 71 -1.38 4.26 -1.47
CA CYS A 71 -0.37 4.03 -0.44
C CYS A 71 0.23 5.36 0.04
N SER A 72 1.21 5.30 0.95
CA SER A 72 1.87 6.50 1.50
C SER A 72 2.53 7.39 0.42
N ILE A 73 3.00 6.83 -0.71
CA ILE A 73 3.49 7.61 -1.86
C ILE A 73 2.32 8.21 -2.67
N GLY A 74 1.26 7.45 -2.92
CA GLY A 74 0.07 7.93 -3.64
C GLY A 74 -0.75 8.99 -2.89
N VAL A 75 -0.58 9.07 -1.57
CA VAL A 75 -1.20 10.09 -0.71
C VAL A 75 -0.61 11.48 -0.93
N LEU A 76 0.68 11.60 -1.27
CA LEU A 76 1.38 12.89 -1.47
C LEU A 76 0.67 13.89 -2.40
N PRO A 77 0.32 13.53 -3.65
CA PRO A 77 -0.38 14.46 -4.56
C PRO A 77 -1.72 14.93 -4.00
N ILE A 78 -2.44 14.06 -3.27
CA ILE A 78 -3.71 14.39 -2.63
C ILE A 78 -3.49 15.38 -1.49
N LEU A 79 -2.47 15.17 -0.65
CA LEU A 79 -2.12 16.08 0.44
C LEU A 79 -1.75 17.48 -0.05
N ILE A 80 -1.06 17.59 -1.18
CA ILE A 80 -0.73 18.89 -1.80
C ILE A 80 -2.02 19.63 -2.19
N GLU A 81 -3.00 18.94 -2.76
CA GLU A 81 -4.29 19.55 -3.11
C GLU A 81 -5.15 19.85 -1.87
N MET A 82 -5.09 19.02 -0.82
CA MET A 82 -5.70 19.33 0.47
C MET A 82 -5.10 20.60 1.10
N GLN A 83 -3.78 20.78 0.99
CA GLN A 83 -3.09 21.98 1.45
C GLN A 83 -3.53 23.22 0.66
N ARG A 84 -3.61 23.11 -0.67
CA ARG A 84 -4.12 24.18 -1.55
C ARG A 84 -5.57 24.56 -1.21
N ALA A 85 -6.39 23.58 -0.86
CA ALA A 85 -7.76 23.80 -0.39
C ALA A 85 -7.86 24.33 1.06
N LYS A 86 -6.73 24.60 1.73
CA LYS A 86 -6.66 25.06 3.12
C LYS A 86 -7.46 24.17 4.08
N ILE A 87 -7.29 22.84 3.94
CA ILE A 87 -7.83 21.88 4.92
C ILE A 87 -6.94 21.92 6.19
N LYS A 88 -7.57 21.71 7.36
CA LYS A 88 -6.88 21.62 8.65
C LYS A 88 -5.78 20.56 8.64
N VAL A 89 -4.65 20.88 9.27
CA VAL A 89 -3.46 20.01 9.32
C VAL A 89 -3.73 18.67 10.02
N GLY A 90 -4.60 18.67 11.03
CA GLY A 90 -5.07 17.46 11.70
C GLY A 90 -5.84 16.54 10.74
N ALA A 91 -6.79 17.08 9.97
CA ALA A 91 -7.53 16.34 8.95
C ALA A 91 -6.62 15.79 7.83
N MET A 92 -5.62 16.57 7.41
CA MET A 92 -4.60 16.11 6.47
C MET A 92 -3.77 14.97 7.04
N SER A 93 -3.33 15.07 8.29
CA SER A 93 -2.60 13.99 8.97
C SER A 93 -3.47 12.73 9.14
N ALA A 94 -4.77 12.91 9.37
CA ALA A 94 -5.72 11.82 9.52
C ALA A 94 -5.93 11.03 8.22
N PHE A 95 -6.06 11.76 7.11
CA PHE A 95 -6.06 11.16 5.79
C PHE A 95 -4.72 10.45 5.49
N ALA A 96 -3.59 11.11 5.77
CA ALA A 96 -2.26 10.61 5.47
C ALA A 96 -1.95 9.27 6.14
N LEU A 97 -2.30 9.15 7.43
CA LEU A 97 -2.06 7.94 8.22
C LEU A 97 -3.08 6.84 7.88
N SER A 98 -4.34 7.17 7.61
CA SER A 98 -5.39 6.14 7.42
C SER A 98 -5.37 5.47 6.05
N ALA A 99 -5.09 6.22 4.99
CA ALA A 99 -5.24 5.72 3.62
C ALA A 99 -4.32 4.52 3.30
N PRO A 100 -3.04 4.52 3.67
CA PRO A 100 -2.17 3.36 3.44
C PRO A 100 -2.49 2.20 4.38
N LEU A 101 -2.99 2.47 5.59
CA LEU A 101 -3.19 1.46 6.64
C LEU A 101 -4.37 0.53 6.32
N PHE A 102 -5.46 1.08 5.79
CA PHE A 102 -6.74 0.36 5.65
C PHE A 102 -7.27 0.36 4.23
N ASN A 103 -6.38 0.35 3.23
CA ASN A 103 -6.87 0.18 1.87
C ASN A 103 -7.69 -1.12 1.77
N PRO A 104 -8.71 -1.19 0.89
CA PRO A 104 -9.62 -2.33 0.82
C PRO A 104 -8.91 -3.66 0.57
N MET A 105 -7.86 -3.65 -0.26
CA MET A 105 -7.06 -4.83 -0.61
C MET A 105 -6.33 -5.42 0.59
N SER A 106 -5.68 -4.58 1.38
CA SER A 106 -4.90 -4.92 2.56
C SER A 106 -5.80 -5.34 3.72
N LEU A 107 -6.95 -4.68 3.88
CA LEU A 107 -7.95 -5.08 4.88
C LEU A 107 -8.48 -6.49 4.59
N LEU A 108 -8.76 -6.80 3.31
CA LEU A 108 -9.16 -8.13 2.88
C LEU A 108 -8.07 -9.18 3.10
N TYR A 109 -6.80 -8.85 2.84
CA TYR A 109 -5.68 -9.74 3.17
C TYR A 109 -5.60 -10.02 4.68
N GLY A 110 -5.80 -8.99 5.51
CA GLY A 110 -5.82 -9.11 6.96
C GLY A 110 -6.82 -10.13 7.50
N LEU A 111 -7.91 -10.43 6.76
CA LEU A 111 -8.88 -11.47 7.13
C LEU A 111 -8.30 -12.89 7.09
N THR A 112 -7.20 -13.11 6.37
CA THR A 112 -6.47 -14.40 6.37
C THR A 112 -5.58 -14.57 7.59
N LEU A 113 -5.23 -13.46 8.24
CA LEU A 113 -4.28 -13.41 9.35
C LEU A 113 -4.99 -13.43 10.70
N SER A 114 -6.14 -12.74 10.78
CA SER A 114 -6.82 -12.53 12.03
C SER A 114 -8.33 -12.64 11.91
N ARG A 115 -8.98 -12.78 13.06
CA ARG A 115 -10.43 -12.85 13.15
C ARG A 115 -11.03 -11.46 12.82
N PRO A 116 -12.20 -11.38 12.16
CA PRO A 116 -12.79 -10.10 11.74
C PRO A 116 -12.92 -9.05 12.86
N TYR A 117 -13.21 -9.46 14.10
CA TYR A 117 -13.32 -8.53 15.22
C TYR A 117 -12.00 -7.82 15.56
N VAL A 118 -10.84 -8.46 15.33
CA VAL A 118 -9.52 -7.86 15.58
C VAL A 118 -9.26 -6.73 14.59
N ILE A 119 -9.65 -6.92 13.33
CA ILE A 119 -9.52 -5.89 12.27
C ILE A 119 -10.40 -4.69 12.61
N VAL A 120 -11.65 -4.93 13.06
CA VAL A 120 -12.54 -3.85 13.51
C VAL A 120 -11.94 -3.10 14.70
N LEU A 121 -11.40 -3.81 15.70
CA LEU A 121 -10.74 -3.18 16.85
C LEU A 121 -9.52 -2.37 16.41
N PHE A 122 -8.72 -2.88 15.48
CA PHE A 122 -7.55 -2.18 14.93
C PHE A 122 -7.98 -0.93 14.13
N ALA A 123 -9.05 -1.00 13.35
CA ALA A 123 -9.64 0.14 12.65
C ALA A 123 -10.11 1.22 13.64
N LEU A 124 -10.87 0.85 14.67
CA LEU A 124 -11.32 1.79 15.71
C LEU A 124 -10.14 2.36 16.52
N GLY A 125 -9.14 1.53 16.82
CA GLY A 125 -7.90 1.97 17.47
C GLY A 125 -7.13 2.98 16.63
N SER A 126 -7.03 2.75 15.32
CA SER A 126 -6.42 3.71 14.40
C SER A 126 -7.19 5.02 14.34
N LEU A 127 -8.53 4.96 14.32
CA LEU A 127 -9.38 6.15 14.34
C LEU A 127 -9.12 6.95 15.61
N PHE A 128 -9.03 6.28 16.76
CA PHE A 128 -8.69 6.91 18.03
C PHE A 128 -7.31 7.60 17.98
N VAL A 129 -6.27 6.87 17.57
CA VAL A 129 -4.89 7.40 17.47
C VAL A 129 -4.84 8.62 16.55
N VAL A 130 -5.40 8.48 15.35
CA VAL A 130 -5.43 9.53 14.33
C VAL A 130 -6.23 10.75 14.82
N THR A 131 -7.35 10.54 15.50
CA THR A 131 -8.17 11.64 16.04
C THR A 131 -7.42 12.39 17.14
N VAL A 132 -6.78 11.68 18.07
CA VAL A 132 -6.01 12.30 19.16
C VAL A 132 -4.82 13.07 18.59
N VAL A 133 -4.02 12.43 17.75
CA VAL A 133 -2.84 13.03 17.12
C VAL A 133 -3.22 14.24 16.24
N GLY A 134 -4.28 14.11 15.45
CA GLY A 134 -4.78 15.18 14.58
C GLY A 134 -5.33 16.37 15.38
N ALA A 135 -6.08 16.12 16.46
CA ALA A 135 -6.60 17.17 17.34
C ALA A 135 -5.48 17.92 18.07
N ILE A 136 -4.43 17.21 18.50
CA ILE A 136 -3.24 17.83 19.09
C ILE A 136 -2.56 18.73 18.05
N TRP A 137 -2.39 18.27 16.81
CA TRP A 137 -1.83 19.12 15.76
C TRP A 137 -2.68 20.37 15.53
N ASP A 138 -3.98 20.21 15.30
CA ASP A 138 -4.87 21.35 15.05
C ASP A 138 -4.76 22.39 16.18
N SER A 139 -4.74 21.95 17.44
CA SER A 139 -4.60 22.85 18.59
C SER A 139 -3.26 23.61 18.64
N LEU A 140 -2.18 23.02 18.12
CA LEU A 140 -0.85 23.63 18.06
C LEU A 140 -0.70 24.56 16.85
N ALA A 141 -1.33 24.21 15.74
CA ALA A 141 -1.35 25.02 14.52
C ALA A 141 -2.23 26.26 14.68
N GLU A 142 -3.41 26.14 15.30
CA GLU A 142 -4.30 27.28 15.58
C GLU A 142 -3.62 28.31 16.51
N ARG A 143 -2.77 27.87 17.45
CA ARG A 143 -1.94 28.76 18.29
C ARG A 143 -0.86 29.51 17.50
N SER A 144 -0.46 29.00 16.35
CA SER A 144 0.55 29.60 15.48
C SER A 144 -0.07 30.53 14.42
N SER A 145 -1.38 30.44 14.18
CA SER A 145 -2.10 31.14 13.11
C SER A 145 -2.96 32.33 13.59
N VAL A 146 -2.73 32.86 14.80
CA VAL A 146 -3.45 34.04 15.33
C VAL A 146 -3.14 35.34 14.54
N ASP A 147 -2.30 35.29 13.51
CA ASP A 147 -1.83 36.49 12.79
C ASP A 147 -2.00 36.44 11.26
N SER A 148 -2.98 35.70 10.72
CA SER A 148 -3.29 35.79 9.29
C SER A 148 -4.78 35.59 9.01
N ASP A 149 -5.52 36.69 9.15
CA ASP A 149 -6.71 36.93 8.35
C ASP A 149 -6.40 36.70 6.87
N ALA A 150 -7.25 35.94 6.19
CA ALA A 150 -7.48 36.10 4.77
C ALA A 150 -8.78 35.41 4.36
N GLN A 151 -9.74 36.24 3.96
CA GLN A 151 -10.82 35.93 3.02
C GLN A 151 -10.48 34.73 2.13
N ALA A 152 -11.42 33.79 2.04
CA ALA A 152 -11.44 32.82 0.97
C ALA A 152 -11.58 33.58 -0.36
N ASP A 153 -10.59 33.47 -1.24
CA ASP A 153 -10.77 33.74 -2.66
C ASP A 153 -11.81 32.75 -3.18
N ALA A 154 -13.06 33.19 -3.13
CA ALA A 154 -14.19 32.58 -3.80
C ALA A 154 -14.12 32.94 -5.28
N SER A 155 -13.09 32.46 -5.98
CA SER A 155 -13.02 32.59 -7.44
C SER A 155 -12.16 31.47 -8.02
N ASP A 156 -12.74 30.28 -8.23
CA ASP A 156 -12.37 29.43 -9.38
C ASP A 156 -13.29 28.22 -9.63
N THR A 157 -14.58 28.33 -9.33
CA THR A 157 -15.57 27.54 -10.07
C THR A 157 -16.01 28.37 -11.25
N SER A 158 -15.23 28.35 -12.33
CA SER A 158 -15.84 28.63 -13.62
C SER A 158 -16.92 27.56 -13.82
N ASP A 159 -18.17 27.99 -13.93
CA ASP A 159 -19.33 27.21 -14.40
C ASP A 159 -19.15 26.74 -15.86
N ALA A 160 -17.91 26.54 -16.29
CA ALA A 160 -17.54 26.08 -17.60
C ALA A 160 -17.93 24.61 -17.75
N VAL A 161 -18.75 24.37 -18.77
CA VAL A 161 -19.14 23.06 -19.28
C VAL A 161 -17.91 22.15 -19.37
N ILE A 162 -18.04 20.90 -18.95
CA ILE A 162 -16.98 19.90 -18.98
C ILE A 162 -16.66 19.59 -20.45
N GLY A 163 -15.65 20.27 -20.99
CA GLY A 163 -15.16 20.07 -22.36
C GLY A 163 -13.85 19.29 -22.42
N MET A 164 -13.45 18.91 -23.63
CA MET A 164 -12.17 18.22 -23.92
C MET A 164 -10.95 18.96 -23.34
N ARG A 165 -11.02 20.30 -23.26
CA ARG A 165 -9.98 21.13 -22.64
C ARG A 165 -9.74 20.80 -21.16
N ARG A 166 -10.81 20.51 -20.39
CA ARG A 166 -10.69 20.15 -18.97
C ARG A 166 -10.04 18.78 -18.79
N LEU A 167 -10.36 17.82 -19.66
CA LEU A 167 -9.72 16.51 -19.67
C LEU A 167 -8.22 16.64 -20.00
N LEU A 168 -7.87 17.47 -20.97
CA LEU A 168 -6.47 17.73 -21.32
C LEU A 168 -5.73 18.41 -20.15
N LEU A 169 -6.35 19.36 -19.45
CA LEU A 169 -5.80 19.98 -18.24
C LEU A 169 -5.51 18.94 -17.14
N VAL A 170 -6.39 17.95 -16.95
CA VAL A 170 -6.15 16.84 -16.02
C VAL A 170 -4.90 16.05 -16.39
N VAL A 171 -4.75 15.67 -17.67
CA VAL A 171 -3.58 14.91 -18.14
C VAL A 171 -2.30 15.73 -17.99
N VAL A 172 -2.32 17.00 -18.41
CA VAL A 172 -1.17 17.90 -18.29
C VAL A 172 -0.78 18.11 -16.83
N TYR A 173 -1.75 18.28 -15.93
CA TYR A 173 -1.50 18.36 -14.50
C TYR A 173 -0.82 17.11 -13.96
N VAL A 174 -1.35 15.92 -14.26
CA VAL A 174 -0.75 14.64 -13.84
C VAL A 174 0.72 14.54 -14.30
N CYS A 175 0.98 14.82 -15.58
CA CYS A 175 2.32 14.75 -16.14
C CYS A 175 3.29 15.76 -15.50
N ARG A 176 2.85 17.02 -15.32
CA ARG A 176 3.68 18.08 -14.71
C ARG A 176 3.94 17.85 -13.23
N GLN A 177 2.94 17.36 -12.52
CA GLN A 177 3.04 17.09 -11.09
C GLN A 177 4.00 15.91 -10.85
N LEU A 178 3.93 14.89 -11.72
CA LEU A 178 4.87 13.77 -11.73
C LEU A 178 6.31 14.21 -12.03
N CYS A 179 6.53 15.05 -13.04
CA CYS A 179 7.86 15.64 -13.33
C CYS A 179 8.26 16.78 -12.36
N GLY A 180 7.41 17.10 -11.39
CA GLY A 180 7.51 18.27 -10.55
C GLY A 180 7.70 17.91 -9.07
N PRO A 181 7.01 18.60 -8.15
CA PRO A 181 7.17 18.38 -6.71
C PRO A 181 6.89 16.94 -6.29
N VAL A 182 5.85 16.29 -6.84
CA VAL A 182 5.46 14.95 -6.40
C VAL A 182 6.53 13.93 -6.76
N GLY A 183 7.06 13.96 -8.00
CA GLY A 183 8.17 13.07 -8.37
C GLY A 183 9.38 13.22 -7.46
N LEU A 184 9.75 14.45 -7.10
CA LEU A 184 10.87 14.70 -6.18
C LEU A 184 10.61 14.13 -4.78
N TRP A 185 9.42 14.35 -4.21
CA TRP A 185 9.06 13.78 -2.90
C TRP A 185 8.92 12.26 -2.95
N SER A 186 8.45 11.70 -4.06
CA SER A 186 8.42 10.24 -4.27
C SER A 186 9.83 9.66 -4.30
N LEU A 187 10.81 10.31 -4.93
CA LEU A 187 12.21 9.87 -4.89
C LEU A 187 12.77 9.89 -3.46
N ILE A 188 12.45 10.92 -2.67
CA ILE A 188 12.82 11.00 -1.25
C ILE A 188 12.13 9.90 -0.43
N ALA A 189 10.89 9.54 -0.77
CA ALA A 189 10.20 8.43 -0.10
C ALA A 189 10.91 7.09 -0.34
N VAL A 190 11.27 6.80 -1.60
CA VAL A 190 11.92 5.53 -1.96
C VAL A 190 13.39 5.49 -1.49
N SER A 191 14.05 6.65 -1.34
CA SER A 191 15.44 6.69 -0.84
C SER A 191 15.58 6.16 0.59
N GLY A 192 14.50 6.07 1.37
CA GLY A 192 14.50 5.40 2.67
C GLY A 192 14.88 3.92 2.59
N MET A 193 14.46 3.22 1.54
CA MET A 193 14.83 1.82 1.32
C MET A 193 16.31 1.65 0.94
N VAL A 194 16.86 2.59 0.19
CA VAL A 194 18.30 2.62 -0.13
C VAL A 194 19.12 2.84 1.14
N LEU A 195 18.68 3.76 2.00
CA LEU A 195 19.31 4.03 3.28
C LEU A 195 19.32 2.78 4.17
N LEU A 196 18.19 2.09 4.29
CA LEU A 196 18.10 0.87 5.08
C LEU A 196 18.96 -0.25 4.50
N SER A 197 18.92 -0.47 3.18
CA SER A 197 19.76 -1.48 2.52
C SER A 197 21.26 -1.20 2.65
N ALA A 198 21.67 0.06 2.82
CA ALA A 198 23.06 0.41 3.04
C ALA A 198 23.50 0.17 4.50
N ILE A 199 22.59 0.33 5.46
CA ILE A 199 22.89 0.24 6.90
C ILE A 199 22.71 -1.19 7.42
N LEU A 200 21.72 -1.91 6.93
CA LEU A 200 21.29 -3.22 7.45
C LEU A 200 21.86 -4.36 6.60
N PRO A 201 22.81 -5.17 7.14
CA PRO A 201 23.30 -6.37 6.48
C PRO A 201 22.20 -7.40 6.26
N PHE A 202 22.44 -8.35 5.34
CA PHE A 202 21.55 -9.47 5.08
C PHE A 202 21.16 -10.20 6.38
N GLY A 203 19.87 -10.53 6.54
CA GLY A 203 19.33 -11.25 7.70
C GLY A 203 19.42 -10.54 9.06
N SER A 204 19.92 -9.30 9.15
CA SER A 204 20.22 -8.66 10.44
C SER A 204 18.99 -8.38 11.32
N LEU A 205 17.80 -8.35 10.73
CA LEU A 205 16.53 -8.12 11.41
C LEU A 205 15.80 -9.42 11.78
N GLY A 206 16.32 -10.58 11.39
CA GLY A 206 15.62 -11.86 11.53
C GLY A 206 15.32 -12.25 12.98
N THR A 207 16.20 -11.89 13.91
CA THR A 207 16.02 -12.14 15.36
C THR A 207 15.63 -10.87 16.14
N ALA A 208 15.60 -9.71 15.47
CA ALA A 208 15.48 -8.42 16.15
C ALA A 208 14.08 -8.14 16.73
N MET A 209 13.06 -8.89 16.27
CA MET A 209 11.64 -8.68 16.58
C MET A 209 10.98 -9.89 17.26
N GLU A 210 11.80 -10.70 17.94
CA GLU A 210 11.33 -11.85 18.71
C GLU A 210 10.25 -11.46 19.73
N ARG A 211 9.36 -12.42 20.02
CA ARG A 211 8.24 -12.26 20.96
C ARG A 211 8.67 -11.82 22.36
N ASP A 212 9.72 -12.43 22.90
CA ASP A 212 10.11 -12.24 24.30
C ASP A 212 11.01 -11.02 24.49
N ASP A 213 11.40 -10.36 23.39
CA ASP A 213 12.23 -9.17 23.45
C ASP A 213 11.41 -7.92 23.78
N TRP A 214 11.63 -7.38 24.98
CA TRP A 214 11.01 -6.13 25.42
C TRP A 214 11.38 -4.93 24.53
N TRP A 215 12.53 -4.96 23.85
CA TRP A 215 12.98 -3.89 22.97
C TRP A 215 12.44 -4.01 21.55
N ALA A 216 11.75 -5.11 21.19
CA ALA A 216 11.24 -5.30 19.82
C ALA A 216 10.36 -4.13 19.34
N PRO A 217 9.34 -3.64 20.09
CA PRO A 217 8.57 -2.48 19.64
C PRO A 217 9.42 -1.22 19.44
N ALA A 218 10.35 -0.92 20.35
CA ALA A 218 11.21 0.26 20.26
C ALA A 218 12.18 0.19 19.07
N ARG A 219 12.80 -0.97 18.82
CA ARG A 219 13.66 -1.17 17.63
C ARG A 219 12.84 -1.06 16.36
N MET A 220 11.60 -1.58 16.36
CA MET A 220 10.73 -1.45 15.20
C MET A 220 10.37 0.00 14.92
N ALA A 221 10.13 0.82 15.95
CA ALA A 221 9.87 2.25 15.76
C ALA A 221 11.04 2.98 15.11
N LEU A 222 12.28 2.59 15.44
CA LEU A 222 13.49 3.17 14.85
C LEU A 222 13.61 2.84 13.35
N VAL A 223 13.32 1.60 12.98
CA VAL A 223 13.45 1.12 11.59
C VAL A 223 12.22 1.44 10.75
N ALA A 224 11.03 1.55 11.33
CA ALA A 224 9.78 1.74 10.58
C ALA A 224 9.67 3.09 9.86
N VAL A 225 10.43 4.11 10.26
CA VAL A 225 10.30 5.46 9.69
C VAL A 225 10.94 5.57 8.30
N PRO A 226 12.17 5.05 8.05
CA PRO A 226 12.72 5.00 6.71
C PRO A 226 12.16 3.86 5.88
N VAL A 227 11.50 2.88 6.51
CA VAL A 227 10.82 1.77 5.81
C VAL A 227 9.71 2.36 4.95
N TYR A 228 9.78 2.06 3.66
CA TYR A 228 8.63 2.17 2.79
C TYR A 228 8.04 0.78 2.59
N ALA A 229 6.93 0.51 3.26
CA ALA A 229 6.17 -0.71 3.04
C ALA A 229 4.90 -0.37 2.25
N THR A 230 4.72 -1.01 1.09
CA THR A 230 3.40 -0.96 0.45
C THR A 230 2.37 -1.63 1.37
N PRO A 231 1.08 -1.24 1.32
CA PRO A 231 0.05 -1.81 2.17
C PRO A 231 -0.02 -3.35 2.07
N MET A 232 0.28 -3.90 0.90
CA MET A 232 0.27 -5.34 0.67
C MET A 232 1.51 -6.01 1.30
N LEU A 233 2.69 -5.40 1.15
CA LEU A 233 3.94 -5.87 1.75
C LEU A 233 3.85 -5.84 3.28
N ALA A 234 3.37 -4.74 3.87
CA ALA A 234 3.20 -4.63 5.32
C ALA A 234 2.24 -5.69 5.89
N MET A 235 1.13 -5.97 5.20
CA MET A 235 0.20 -7.01 5.62
C MET A 235 0.78 -8.42 5.46
N GLY A 236 1.50 -8.68 4.37
CA GLY A 236 2.22 -9.95 4.18
C GLY A 236 3.20 -10.22 5.31
N GLN A 237 4.01 -9.22 5.67
CA GLN A 237 4.97 -9.30 6.76
C GLN A 237 4.32 -9.48 8.11
N LEU A 238 3.22 -8.77 8.37
CA LEU A 238 2.43 -8.94 9.59
C LEU A 238 1.90 -10.39 9.71
N GLY A 239 1.58 -11.03 8.59
CA GLY A 239 1.24 -12.45 8.55
C GLY A 239 2.39 -13.36 8.94
N MET A 240 3.55 -13.17 8.32
CA MET A 240 4.78 -13.92 8.67
C MET A 240 5.16 -13.70 10.14
N MET A 241 5.05 -12.47 10.65
CA MET A 241 5.30 -12.16 12.05
C MET A 241 4.39 -12.94 12.99
N PHE A 242 3.12 -13.14 12.65
CA PHE A 242 2.22 -13.96 13.47
C PHE A 242 2.49 -15.47 13.32
N GLN A 243 2.93 -15.94 12.15
CA GLN A 243 3.34 -17.33 11.95
C GLN A 243 4.59 -17.70 12.77
N HIS A 244 5.61 -16.85 12.75
CA HIS A 244 6.86 -17.06 13.51
C HIS A 244 6.76 -16.65 14.99
N VAL A 245 5.58 -16.16 15.41
CA VAL A 245 5.32 -15.69 16.78
C VAL A 245 6.32 -14.60 17.19
N ASN A 246 6.39 -13.55 16.38
CA ASN A 246 7.12 -12.31 16.68
C ASN A 246 6.29 -11.37 17.57
N SER A 247 6.90 -10.29 18.05
CA SER A 247 6.25 -9.27 18.88
C SER A 247 5.00 -8.65 18.20
N PRO A 248 3.79 -8.79 18.78
CA PRO A 248 2.59 -8.12 18.26
C PRO A 248 2.69 -6.59 18.31
N GLY A 249 3.43 -6.05 19.28
CA GLY A 249 3.70 -4.62 19.38
C GLY A 249 4.56 -4.11 18.21
N ALA A 250 5.60 -4.86 17.82
CA ALA A 250 6.39 -4.53 16.63
C ALA A 250 5.54 -4.59 15.34
N ALA A 251 4.66 -5.59 15.20
CA ALA A 251 3.76 -5.69 14.06
C ALA A 251 2.82 -4.47 13.95
N PHE A 252 2.29 -3.99 15.08
CA PHE A 252 1.48 -2.77 15.14
C PHE A 252 2.25 -1.54 14.68
N ILE A 253 3.50 -1.38 15.13
CA ILE A 253 4.35 -0.24 14.75
C ILE A 253 4.69 -0.29 13.25
N LEU A 254 5.03 -1.47 12.72
CA LEU A 254 5.26 -1.67 11.29
C LEU A 254 4.04 -1.24 10.48
N LEU A 255 2.85 -1.66 10.90
CA LEU A 255 1.62 -1.35 10.19
C LEU A 255 1.28 0.14 10.27
N VAL A 256 1.42 0.80 11.42
CA VAL A 256 1.05 2.22 11.57
C VAL A 256 2.10 3.17 10.98
N ILE A 257 3.38 2.92 11.24
CA ILE A 257 4.47 3.81 10.82
C ILE A 257 5.03 3.39 9.47
N GLY A 258 5.39 2.11 9.30
CA GLY A 258 6.06 1.62 8.09
C GLY A 258 5.17 1.60 6.84
N ALA A 259 3.88 1.33 6.99
CA ALA A 259 2.92 1.48 5.89
C ALA A 259 2.33 2.90 5.81
N GLY A 260 2.08 3.54 6.95
CA GLY A 260 1.37 4.82 7.04
C GLY A 260 2.20 6.04 6.67
N MET A 261 3.53 6.00 6.86
CA MET A 261 4.42 7.12 6.60
C MET A 261 5.60 6.71 5.73
N ASN A 262 6.32 7.70 5.20
CA ASN A 262 7.61 7.52 4.56
C ASN A 262 8.40 8.82 4.67
N LEU A 263 9.68 8.79 4.31
CA LEU A 263 10.55 9.96 4.36
C LEU A 263 10.05 11.11 3.48
N GLY A 264 9.41 10.82 2.34
CA GLY A 264 8.88 11.82 1.42
C GLY A 264 7.69 12.59 1.98
N THR A 265 6.73 11.91 2.60
CA THR A 265 5.58 12.53 3.27
C THR A 265 6.03 13.36 4.45
N LEU A 266 6.94 12.83 5.27
CA LEU A 266 7.46 13.54 6.44
C LEU A 266 8.25 14.80 6.02
N ALA A 267 9.11 14.69 5.00
CA ALA A 267 9.92 15.81 4.53
C ALA A 267 9.07 16.88 3.82
N TRP A 268 8.05 16.48 3.06
CA TRP A 268 7.07 17.41 2.50
C TRP A 268 6.32 18.16 3.59
N MET A 269 5.80 17.44 4.61
CA MET A 269 5.12 18.06 5.76
C MET A 269 6.05 19.05 6.48
N ALA A 270 7.32 18.68 6.69
CA ALA A 270 8.31 19.53 7.35
C ALA A 270 8.58 20.82 6.57
N LYS A 271 8.63 20.75 5.23
CA LYS A 271 8.75 21.92 4.37
C LYS A 271 7.48 22.79 4.38
N SER A 272 6.31 22.16 4.41
CA SER A 272 5.01 22.84 4.30
C SER A 272 4.55 23.51 5.59
N PHE A 273 4.76 22.88 6.75
CA PHE A 273 4.24 23.32 8.05
C PHE A 273 5.33 23.72 9.06
N GLY A 274 6.59 23.58 8.66
CA GLY A 274 7.75 23.90 9.49
C GLY A 274 8.19 22.73 10.38
N LEU A 275 9.52 22.56 10.49
CA LEU A 275 10.14 21.41 11.15
C LEU A 275 9.75 21.27 12.64
N ARG A 276 9.52 22.40 13.34
CA ARG A 276 9.12 22.38 14.76
C ARG A 276 7.72 21.79 14.96
N SER A 277 6.75 22.22 14.14
CA SER A 277 5.36 21.75 14.24
C SER A 277 5.29 20.26 13.91
N VAL A 278 5.94 19.85 12.80
CA VAL A 278 6.02 18.43 12.40
C VAL A 278 6.77 17.60 13.43
N GLY A 279 7.86 18.12 14.02
CA GLY A 279 8.60 17.42 15.05
C GLY A 279 7.77 17.13 16.31
N ILE A 280 6.94 18.08 16.74
CA ILE A 280 6.04 17.90 17.90
C ILE A 280 4.96 16.87 17.56
N TRP A 281 4.31 17.00 16.40
CA TRP A 281 3.31 16.01 15.96
C TRP A 281 3.90 14.61 15.85
N PHE A 282 5.05 14.47 15.19
CA PHE A 282 5.69 13.18 14.98
C PHE A 282 6.11 12.55 16.30
N SER A 283 6.61 13.35 17.25
CA SER A 283 6.92 12.88 18.60
C SER A 283 5.66 12.42 19.35
N CYS A 284 4.54 13.13 19.19
CA CYS A 284 3.26 12.74 19.77
C CYS A 284 2.74 11.43 19.16
N LEU A 285 2.80 11.30 17.84
CA LEU A 285 2.46 10.08 17.13
C LEU A 285 3.31 8.91 17.61
N MET A 286 4.64 9.09 17.68
CA MET A 286 5.57 8.06 18.16
C MET A 286 5.27 7.65 19.60
N LEU A 287 5.07 8.62 20.49
CA LEU A 287 4.74 8.35 21.88
C LEU A 287 3.46 7.51 22.01
N ILE A 288 2.39 7.90 21.30
CA ILE A 288 1.10 7.20 21.36
C ILE A 288 1.23 5.80 20.77
N VAL A 289 1.82 5.68 19.58
CA VAL A 289 1.96 4.41 18.85
C VAL A 289 2.83 3.42 19.64
N VAL A 290 3.98 3.86 20.15
CA VAL A 290 4.87 3.02 20.97
C VAL A 290 4.20 2.66 22.29
N SER A 291 3.50 3.59 22.95
CA SER A 291 2.79 3.29 24.20
C SER A 291 1.72 2.22 23.98
N ILE A 292 0.90 2.36 22.94
CA ILE A 292 -0.11 1.35 22.58
C ILE A 292 0.58 0.03 22.23
N ALA A 293 1.66 0.06 21.46
CA ALA A 293 2.41 -1.14 21.09
C ALA A 293 2.89 -1.91 22.33
N TYR A 294 3.41 -1.24 23.35
CA TYR A 294 3.79 -1.87 24.63
C TYR A 294 2.61 -2.43 25.40
N VAL A 295 1.49 -1.69 25.44
CA VAL A 295 0.25 -2.14 26.11
C VAL A 295 -0.29 -3.40 25.46
N ILE A 296 -0.30 -3.48 24.12
CA ILE A 296 -0.85 -4.64 23.39
C ILE A 296 0.17 -5.79 23.25
N ASN A 297 1.48 -5.52 23.45
CA ASN A 297 2.52 -6.51 23.19
C ASN A 297 2.31 -7.77 24.02
N ARG A 298 2.01 -7.66 25.32
CA ARG A 298 1.82 -8.83 26.21
C ARG A 298 0.47 -9.52 26.09
N PRO A 299 -0.68 -8.82 26.03
CA PRO A 299 -2.00 -9.47 25.96
C PRO A 299 -2.23 -10.27 24.68
N LEU A 300 -1.58 -9.89 23.57
CA LEU A 300 -1.78 -10.51 22.26
C LEU A 300 -0.79 -11.62 21.93
N VAL A 301 0.11 -11.97 22.84
CA VAL A 301 1.04 -13.07 22.60
C VAL A 301 0.31 -14.41 22.72
N PRO A 302 0.30 -15.25 21.67
CA PRO A 302 -0.35 -16.56 21.74
C PRO A 302 0.32 -17.44 22.80
N VAL A 303 -0.49 -18.00 23.71
CA VAL A 303 -0.02 -18.90 24.76
C VAL A 303 0.27 -20.29 24.17
N GLY A 304 1.41 -20.88 24.54
CA GLY A 304 1.74 -22.27 24.19
C GLY A 304 2.41 -22.52 22.84
N VAL A 305 2.77 -21.49 22.07
CA VAL A 305 3.53 -21.63 20.81
C VAL A 305 4.97 -21.15 21.02
N GLN A 306 5.95 -22.00 20.71
CA GLN A 306 7.37 -21.62 20.78
C GLN A 306 7.72 -20.68 19.61
N PRO A 307 8.48 -19.61 19.87
CA PRO A 307 8.97 -18.74 18.79
C PRO A 307 9.93 -19.51 17.89
N ALA A 308 9.91 -19.20 16.59
CA ALA A 308 10.79 -19.83 15.61
C ALA A 308 12.28 -19.42 15.78
N GLY A 309 12.57 -18.38 16.55
CA GLY A 309 13.92 -17.88 16.82
C GLY A 309 14.58 -17.15 15.64
N HIS A 310 13.88 -17.01 14.51
CA HIS A 310 14.28 -16.19 13.35
C HIS A 310 13.05 -15.93 12.46
N THR A 311 13.11 -14.90 11.62
CA THR A 311 12.06 -14.58 10.67
C THR A 311 12.59 -13.92 9.39
N HIS A 312 12.07 -14.34 8.25
CA HIS A 312 12.35 -13.73 6.94
C HIS A 312 11.46 -12.53 6.64
N ALA A 313 10.56 -12.16 7.55
CA ALA A 313 9.60 -11.07 7.35
C ALA A 313 10.29 -9.73 7.07
N PHE A 314 11.53 -9.53 7.53
CA PHE A 314 12.24 -8.26 7.44
C PHE A 314 13.35 -8.22 6.39
N ASP A 315 13.57 -9.31 5.64
CA ASP A 315 14.64 -9.37 4.65
C ASP A 315 14.45 -8.34 3.54
N GLY A 316 13.20 -7.98 3.24
CA GLY A 316 12.85 -6.88 2.33
C GLY A 316 13.43 -5.51 2.70
N TYR A 317 13.90 -5.32 3.94
CA TYR A 317 14.47 -4.06 4.45
C TYR A 317 16.00 -4.09 4.55
N SER A 318 16.60 -5.28 4.54
CA SER A 318 18.04 -5.45 4.59
C SER A 318 18.64 -5.54 3.19
N ASN A 319 19.97 -5.49 3.15
CA ASN A 319 20.73 -5.73 1.93
C ASN A 319 20.48 -7.16 1.42
N PRO A 320 20.00 -7.35 0.18
CA PRO A 320 19.79 -8.69 -0.39
C PRO A 320 21.10 -9.41 -0.77
N ILE A 321 22.26 -8.75 -0.71
CA ILE A 321 23.54 -9.30 -1.14
C ILE A 321 24.33 -9.75 0.09
N LEU A 322 24.63 -11.05 0.16
CA LEU A 322 25.42 -11.68 1.21
C LEU A 322 26.93 -11.43 1.03
N THR A 323 27.46 -11.71 -0.16
CA THR A 323 28.86 -11.49 -0.56
C THR A 323 28.95 -10.83 -1.94
N VAL A 324 29.96 -9.97 -2.12
CA VAL A 324 30.20 -9.28 -3.40
C VAL A 324 31.24 -10.05 -4.19
N ASP A 325 30.75 -10.91 -5.08
CA ASP A 325 31.57 -11.82 -5.89
C ASP A 325 31.31 -11.59 -7.39
N SER A 326 31.99 -12.35 -8.26
CA SER A 326 31.81 -12.24 -9.72
C SER A 326 30.38 -12.50 -10.20
N THR A 327 29.55 -13.16 -9.39
CA THR A 327 28.16 -13.50 -9.67
C THR A 327 27.16 -12.42 -9.24
N THR A 328 27.60 -11.37 -8.52
CA THR A 328 26.69 -10.36 -7.99
C THR A 328 25.91 -9.63 -9.09
N VAL A 329 26.53 -9.38 -10.25
CA VAL A 329 25.84 -8.73 -11.37
C VAL A 329 24.73 -9.61 -11.93
N ASP A 330 25.00 -10.90 -12.10
CA ASP A 330 23.99 -11.86 -12.59
C ASP A 330 22.84 -12.02 -11.59
N PHE A 331 23.15 -12.05 -10.29
CA PHE A 331 22.14 -12.06 -9.23
C PHE A 331 21.24 -10.82 -9.29
N VAL A 332 21.84 -9.62 -9.41
CA VAL A 332 21.09 -8.35 -9.53
C VAL A 332 20.19 -8.37 -10.77
N GLN A 333 20.70 -8.84 -11.91
CA GLN A 333 19.92 -8.92 -13.14
C GLN A 333 18.75 -9.91 -13.02
N ARG A 334 18.99 -11.09 -12.44
CA ARG A 334 17.93 -12.08 -12.18
C ARG A 334 16.86 -11.52 -11.26
N LYS A 335 17.24 -10.90 -10.13
CA LYS A 335 16.30 -10.31 -9.18
C LYS A 335 15.46 -9.19 -9.79
N LEU A 336 16.09 -8.35 -10.61
CA LEU A 336 15.38 -7.29 -11.32
C LEU A 336 14.41 -7.87 -12.38
N ALA A 337 14.81 -8.92 -13.09
CA ALA A 337 13.94 -9.61 -14.04
C ALA A 337 12.73 -10.27 -13.35
N GLU A 338 12.91 -10.88 -12.18
CA GLU A 338 11.81 -11.42 -11.36
C GLU A 338 10.80 -10.35 -10.94
N THR A 339 11.28 -9.12 -10.73
CA THR A 339 10.44 -7.97 -10.36
C THR A 339 9.65 -7.44 -11.55
N LEU A 340 10.17 -7.60 -12.77
CA LEU A 340 9.56 -7.14 -14.03
C LEU A 340 8.51 -8.14 -14.55
N GLN A 341 7.41 -8.26 -13.82
CA GLN A 341 6.20 -8.96 -14.28
C GLN A 341 5.49 -8.17 -15.40
N VAL A 342 4.60 -8.82 -16.16
CA VAL A 342 3.83 -8.17 -17.25
C VAL A 342 3.09 -6.90 -16.77
N SER A 343 2.48 -6.97 -15.58
CA SER A 343 1.80 -5.82 -14.95
C SER A 343 2.76 -4.69 -14.57
N ALA A 344 3.98 -5.03 -14.12
CA ALA A 344 5.03 -4.08 -13.82
C ALA A 344 5.52 -3.37 -15.08
N MET A 345 5.73 -4.11 -16.18
CA MET A 345 6.14 -3.54 -17.47
C MET A 345 5.12 -2.54 -18.01
N ILE A 346 3.82 -2.86 -17.92
CA ILE A 346 2.75 -1.93 -18.33
C ILE A 346 2.77 -0.67 -17.48
N SER A 347 2.88 -0.82 -16.15
CA SER A 347 2.91 0.31 -15.21
C SER A 347 4.14 1.20 -15.43
N LEU A 348 5.31 0.59 -15.61
CA LEU A 348 6.56 1.28 -15.89
C LEU A 348 6.51 2.02 -17.24
N GLY A 349 5.96 1.38 -18.28
CA GLY A 349 5.77 1.99 -19.58
C GLY A 349 4.85 3.21 -19.52
N LEU A 350 3.74 3.11 -18.80
CA LEU A 350 2.82 4.23 -18.58
C LEU A 350 3.50 5.37 -17.79
N LEU A 351 4.23 5.06 -16.72
CA LEU A 351 4.98 6.05 -15.95
C LEU A 351 6.03 6.77 -16.82
N ALA A 352 6.81 6.02 -17.59
CA ALA A 352 7.82 6.57 -18.49
C ALA A 352 7.20 7.47 -19.57
N TRP A 353 6.06 7.06 -20.12
CA TRP A 353 5.31 7.89 -21.07
C TRP A 353 4.82 9.20 -20.44
N LEU A 354 4.23 9.14 -19.23
CA LEU A 354 3.78 10.34 -18.51
C LEU A 354 4.94 11.27 -18.15
N LEU A 355 6.10 10.71 -17.77
CA LEU A 355 7.32 11.48 -17.50
C LEU A 355 7.84 12.16 -18.77
N LEU A 356 7.85 11.46 -19.91
CA LEU A 356 8.28 12.03 -21.18
C LEU A 356 7.35 13.16 -21.61
N VAL A 357 6.04 12.94 -21.56
CA VAL A 357 5.03 13.98 -21.87
C VAL A 357 5.15 15.15 -20.91
N GLY A 358 5.34 14.89 -19.61
CA GLY A 358 5.52 15.94 -18.60
C GLY A 358 6.79 16.76 -18.80
N ALA A 359 7.91 16.13 -19.16
CA ALA A 359 9.16 16.79 -19.50
C ALA A 359 8.99 17.68 -20.75
N VAL A 360 8.34 17.16 -21.79
CA VAL A 360 8.01 17.93 -23.01
C VAL A 360 7.12 19.13 -22.68
N CYS A 361 6.03 18.92 -21.92
CA CYS A 361 5.16 20.01 -21.47
C CYS A 361 5.92 21.08 -20.68
N ARG A 362 6.89 20.68 -19.86
CA ARG A 362 7.71 21.62 -19.07
C ARG A 362 8.71 22.39 -19.93
N VAL A 363 9.35 21.74 -20.90
CA VAL A 363 10.28 22.38 -21.85
C VAL A 363 9.54 23.35 -22.77
N LEU A 364 8.33 22.99 -23.21
CA LEU A 364 7.50 23.82 -24.08
C LEU A 364 6.73 24.92 -23.33
N GLY A 365 6.82 24.99 -22.00
CA GLY A 365 6.07 25.97 -21.19
C GLY A 365 4.56 25.77 -21.24
N TRP A 366 4.10 24.56 -21.54
CA TRP A 366 2.70 24.18 -21.55
C TRP A 366 2.19 24.03 -20.12
N ASP A 367 1.80 25.18 -19.57
CA ASP A 367 1.32 25.33 -18.19
C ASP A 367 -0.21 25.37 -18.14
N GLU A 368 -0.79 25.29 -16.94
CA GLU A 368 -2.23 25.51 -16.76
C GLU A 368 -2.68 26.86 -17.30
N ALA A 369 -1.82 27.89 -17.31
CA ALA A 369 -2.10 29.16 -17.93
C ALA A 369 -2.16 29.10 -19.47
N PHE A 370 -1.42 28.17 -20.10
CA PHE A 370 -1.40 27.98 -21.55
C PHE A 370 -2.69 27.31 -22.04
N PHE A 371 -3.17 26.28 -21.32
CA PHE A 371 -4.40 25.55 -21.69
C PHE A 371 -5.68 26.08 -21.04
N GLY A 372 -5.54 26.69 -19.86
CA GLY A 372 -6.60 27.30 -19.06
C GLY A 372 -6.76 28.80 -19.32
N GLY A 373 -6.17 29.31 -20.42
CA GLY A 373 -6.32 30.68 -20.86
C GLY A 373 -7.77 31.15 -20.73
N THR A 374 -7.97 32.02 -19.76
CA THR A 374 -9.13 32.87 -19.59
C THR A 374 -9.45 33.57 -20.91
N SER A 375 -10.73 33.86 -21.06
CA SER A 375 -11.41 34.63 -22.10
C SER A 375 -10.87 36.04 -22.39
N THR A 376 -9.59 36.35 -22.18
CA THR A 376 -9.06 37.73 -22.30
C THR A 376 -7.68 37.92 -22.94
N SER A 377 -7.01 36.91 -23.52
CA SER A 377 -6.00 37.16 -24.59
C SER A 377 -5.32 35.88 -25.09
N LEU A 378 -5.89 35.26 -26.13
CA LEU A 378 -5.05 34.60 -27.14
C LEU A 378 -4.61 35.68 -28.14
N PRO A 379 -3.33 35.78 -28.52
CA PRO A 379 -2.97 36.53 -29.71
C PRO A 379 -3.75 35.97 -30.90
N ALA A 380 -4.42 36.86 -31.63
CA ALA A 380 -5.46 36.63 -32.62
C ALA A 380 -5.06 35.83 -33.88
N LYS A 381 -4.14 34.86 -33.78
CA LYS A 381 -3.61 34.12 -34.94
C LYS A 381 -3.83 32.60 -34.92
N LEU A 382 -4.46 32.04 -33.89
CA LEU A 382 -4.82 30.61 -33.86
C LEU A 382 -6.28 30.32 -33.42
N GLY A 383 -7.12 31.35 -33.37
CA GLY A 383 -8.42 31.34 -32.67
C GLY A 383 -9.68 31.36 -33.54
N ASP A 384 -9.59 31.27 -34.88
CA ASP A 384 -10.78 31.39 -35.74
C ASP A 384 -11.66 30.12 -35.82
N GLY A 385 -11.30 29.04 -35.13
CA GLY A 385 -11.96 27.74 -35.30
C GLY A 385 -12.93 27.29 -34.22
N PHE A 386 -12.99 27.93 -33.03
CA PHE A 386 -13.79 27.37 -31.93
C PHE A 386 -14.23 28.42 -30.90
N GLN A 387 -15.36 29.05 -31.16
CA GLN A 387 -16.05 29.93 -30.20
C GLN A 387 -16.58 29.10 -29.02
N PRO A 388 -16.58 29.63 -27.78
CA PRO A 388 -17.26 29.00 -26.66
C PRO A 388 -18.74 28.85 -27.02
N SER A 389 -19.23 27.62 -27.08
CA SER A 389 -20.65 27.34 -27.31
C SER A 389 -21.47 28.02 -26.23
N GLU A 390 -22.41 28.88 -26.65
CA GLU A 390 -23.47 29.40 -25.78
C GLU A 390 -24.13 28.25 -25.00
N PRO A 391 -24.62 28.49 -23.77
CA PRO A 391 -25.37 27.47 -23.02
C PRO A 391 -26.58 27.06 -23.87
N VAL A 392 -26.46 25.89 -24.52
CA VAL A 392 -27.52 25.33 -25.36
C VAL A 392 -28.73 25.13 -24.46
N ALA A 393 -29.74 25.98 -24.64
CA ALA A 393 -31.05 25.81 -24.03
C ALA A 393 -31.51 24.39 -24.36
N GLY A 394 -31.79 23.61 -23.31
CA GLY A 394 -31.90 22.17 -23.35
C GLY A 394 -32.81 21.68 -24.48
N LYS A 395 -32.23 20.91 -25.40
CA LYS A 395 -33.03 19.96 -26.18
C LYS A 395 -33.56 18.91 -25.19
N PRO A 396 -34.84 18.50 -25.25
CA PRO A 396 -35.34 17.44 -24.39
C PRO A 396 -34.66 16.13 -24.80
N GLY A 397 -33.69 15.68 -23.99
CA GLY A 397 -32.85 14.50 -24.25
C GLY A 397 -31.83 14.27 -23.12
N PHE A 398 -30.87 13.36 -23.33
CA PHE A 398 -29.81 13.01 -22.36
C PHE A 398 -28.76 14.12 -22.14
N ASP A 399 -28.79 15.20 -22.91
CA ASP A 399 -27.89 16.36 -22.75
C ASP A 399 -28.33 17.22 -21.57
N ARG A 400 -27.90 16.83 -20.36
CA ARG A 400 -28.08 17.61 -19.13
C ARG A 400 -26.77 18.31 -18.76
N ASN A 401 -26.85 19.60 -18.48
CA ASN A 401 -25.73 20.32 -17.86
C ASN A 401 -25.55 19.80 -16.43
N VAL A 402 -24.48 19.05 -16.20
CA VAL A 402 -24.12 18.50 -14.89
C VAL A 402 -23.06 19.40 -14.25
N SER A 403 -23.25 19.74 -12.98
CA SER A 403 -22.27 20.57 -12.25
C SER A 403 -20.91 19.85 -12.15
N PRO A 404 -19.77 20.58 -12.15
CA PRO A 404 -18.45 19.98 -11.96
C PRO A 404 -18.34 19.15 -10.67
N GLN A 405 -19.01 19.58 -9.60
CA GLN A 405 -19.01 18.87 -8.32
C GLN A 405 -19.74 17.54 -8.40
N THR A 406 -20.84 17.46 -9.15
CA THR A 406 -21.55 16.20 -9.39
C THR A 406 -20.67 15.23 -10.16
N VAL A 407 -19.94 15.70 -11.19
CA VAL A 407 -19.01 14.85 -11.95
C VAL A 407 -17.82 14.42 -11.13
N GLY A 408 -17.22 15.31 -10.33
CA GLY A 408 -16.14 14.91 -9.43
C GLY A 408 -16.61 13.92 -8.36
N GLY A 409 -17.81 14.10 -7.82
CA GLY A 409 -18.43 13.16 -6.88
C GLY A 409 -18.68 11.78 -7.52
N THR A 410 -19.20 11.74 -8.75
CA THR A 410 -19.38 10.46 -9.47
C THR A 410 -18.06 9.81 -9.86
N LEU A 411 -17.01 10.58 -10.18
CA LEU A 411 -15.67 10.05 -10.43
C LEU A 411 -15.06 9.43 -9.17
N ILE A 412 -15.17 10.08 -8.00
CA ILE A 412 -14.69 9.52 -6.74
C ILE A 412 -15.48 8.25 -6.40
N ALA A 413 -16.81 8.27 -6.52
CA ALA A 413 -17.63 7.07 -6.33
C ALA A 413 -17.25 5.95 -7.32
N GLY A 414 -16.93 6.31 -8.57
CA GLY A 414 -16.43 5.41 -9.59
C GLY A 414 -15.08 4.78 -9.22
N ILE A 415 -14.15 5.55 -8.65
CA ILE A 415 -12.87 5.02 -8.15
C ILE A 415 -13.11 4.04 -7.01
N ILE A 416 -14.03 4.33 -6.10
CA ILE A 416 -14.39 3.41 -5.00
C ILE A 416 -15.02 2.13 -5.57
N ALA A 417 -15.95 2.24 -6.51
CA ALA A 417 -16.57 1.08 -7.17
C ALA A 417 -15.56 0.24 -7.96
N LEU A 418 -14.62 0.89 -8.65
CA LEU A 418 -13.49 0.23 -9.32
C LEU A 418 -12.58 -0.45 -8.30
N SER A 419 -12.30 0.19 -7.16
CA SER A 419 -11.52 -0.41 -6.07
C SER A 419 -12.17 -1.68 -5.55
N ILE A 420 -13.50 -1.67 -5.33
CA ILE A 420 -14.26 -2.85 -4.92
C ILE A 420 -14.18 -3.93 -5.99
N THR A 421 -14.39 -3.57 -7.27
CA THR A 421 -14.29 -4.52 -8.39
C THR A 421 -12.89 -5.12 -8.50
N MET A 422 -11.85 -4.30 -8.29
CA MET A 422 -10.45 -4.73 -8.28
C MET A 422 -10.18 -5.72 -7.14
N CYS A 423 -10.88 -5.62 -6.01
CA CYS A 423 -10.79 -6.64 -4.95
C CYS A 423 -11.23 -8.01 -5.46
N PHE A 424 -12.30 -8.10 -6.25
CA PHE A 424 -12.76 -9.36 -6.84
C PHE A 424 -11.82 -9.89 -7.92
N ALA A 425 -11.18 -9.00 -8.69
CA ALA A 425 -10.21 -9.36 -9.71
C ALA A 425 -8.88 -9.84 -9.11
N PHE A 426 -8.41 -9.18 -8.05
CA PHE A 426 -7.16 -9.51 -7.39
C PHE A 426 -7.28 -10.73 -6.47
N TYR A 427 -8.45 -10.96 -5.87
CA TYR A 427 -8.79 -12.18 -5.13
C TYR A 427 -9.73 -13.05 -5.98
N PRO A 428 -9.18 -13.85 -6.92
CA PRO A 428 -9.97 -14.67 -7.83
C PRO A 428 -10.81 -15.73 -7.11
N SER A 429 -11.68 -16.38 -7.85
CA SER A 429 -12.55 -17.41 -7.29
C SER A 429 -11.73 -18.61 -6.79
N PRO A 430 -12.21 -19.38 -5.80
CA PRO A 430 -11.50 -20.56 -5.34
C PRO A 430 -11.16 -21.55 -6.46
N ASP A 431 -12.04 -21.70 -7.45
CA ASP A 431 -11.81 -22.59 -8.60
C ASP A 431 -10.66 -22.12 -9.51
N GLU A 432 -10.51 -20.81 -9.70
CA GLU A 432 -9.36 -20.23 -10.40
C GLU A 432 -8.07 -20.38 -9.60
N CYS A 433 -8.11 -20.10 -8.29
CA CYS A 433 -6.95 -20.32 -7.41
C CYS A 433 -6.50 -21.78 -7.44
N ILE A 434 -7.42 -22.76 -7.39
CA ILE A 434 -7.08 -24.19 -7.43
C ILE A 434 -6.40 -24.56 -8.77
N LYS A 435 -6.78 -23.91 -9.88
CA LYS A 435 -6.11 -24.12 -11.18
C LYS A 435 -4.69 -23.57 -11.15
N GLU A 436 -4.49 -22.35 -10.65
CA GLU A 436 -3.16 -21.73 -10.56
C GLU A 436 -2.23 -22.46 -9.58
N ILE A 437 -2.75 -22.84 -8.41
CA ILE A 437 -2.01 -23.63 -7.41
C ILE A 437 -1.54 -24.95 -8.02
N ARG A 438 -2.30 -25.58 -8.92
CA ARG A 438 -1.88 -26.82 -9.59
C ARG A 438 -0.61 -26.64 -10.43
N TYR A 439 -0.47 -25.52 -11.14
CA TYR A 439 0.73 -25.20 -11.93
C TYR A 439 1.90 -24.84 -11.00
N ILE A 440 1.66 -23.99 -10.00
CA ILE A 440 2.68 -23.61 -9.01
C ILE A 440 3.24 -24.84 -8.30
N ARG A 441 2.35 -25.75 -7.90
CA ARG A 441 2.74 -26.99 -7.24
C ARG A 441 3.61 -27.88 -8.10
N SER A 442 3.29 -28.04 -9.40
CA SER A 442 4.10 -28.91 -10.25
C SER A 442 5.54 -28.42 -10.31
N ASP A 443 5.73 -27.10 -10.42
CA ASP A 443 7.05 -26.51 -10.52
C ASP A 443 7.77 -26.51 -9.15
N ALA A 444 7.06 -26.16 -8.06
CA ALA A 444 7.60 -26.20 -6.71
C ALA A 444 8.08 -27.60 -6.31
N ILE A 445 7.22 -28.62 -6.46
CA ILE A 445 7.56 -29.99 -6.10
C ILE A 445 8.64 -30.55 -7.02
N SER A 446 8.60 -30.24 -8.32
CA SER A 446 9.68 -30.63 -9.25
C SER A 446 11.03 -30.04 -8.83
N GLY A 447 11.07 -28.77 -8.40
CA GLY A 447 12.28 -28.14 -7.87
C GLY A 447 12.86 -28.92 -6.69
N VAL A 448 12.02 -29.25 -5.70
CA VAL A 448 12.42 -30.04 -4.53
C VAL A 448 12.93 -31.43 -4.92
N MET A 449 12.21 -32.13 -5.79
CA MET A 449 12.51 -33.52 -6.18
C MET A 449 13.77 -33.64 -7.04
N THR A 450 14.11 -32.60 -7.80
CA THR A 450 15.27 -32.58 -8.71
C THR A 450 16.49 -31.89 -8.11
N ALA A 451 16.43 -31.47 -6.84
CA ALA A 451 17.46 -30.68 -6.16
C ALA A 451 17.81 -29.36 -6.86
N HIS A 452 16.84 -28.75 -7.54
CA HIS A 452 16.92 -27.39 -8.07
C HIS A 452 16.29 -26.43 -7.08
N ASP A 453 17.02 -26.10 -6.01
CA ASP A 453 16.51 -25.31 -4.88
C ASP A 453 16.03 -23.92 -5.30
N ALA A 454 16.72 -23.30 -6.27
CA ALA A 454 16.34 -22.00 -6.82
C ALA A 454 14.91 -21.98 -7.41
N ASP A 455 14.43 -23.09 -7.98
CA ASP A 455 13.06 -23.17 -8.49
C ASP A 455 12.06 -23.35 -7.34
N ALA A 456 12.42 -24.13 -6.32
CA ALA A 456 11.59 -24.32 -5.13
C ALA A 456 11.44 -23.01 -4.33
N GLU A 457 12.55 -22.30 -4.08
CA GLU A 457 12.58 -20.97 -3.44
C GLU A 457 11.72 -19.95 -4.19
N PHE A 458 11.63 -20.05 -5.51
CA PHE A 458 10.79 -19.17 -6.30
C PHE A 458 9.29 -19.52 -6.17
N TRP A 459 8.92 -20.79 -6.20
CA TRP A 459 7.51 -21.22 -6.28
C TRP A 459 6.84 -21.45 -4.93
N LEU A 460 7.56 -21.83 -3.88
CA LEU A 460 7.00 -22.06 -2.54
C LEU A 460 6.32 -20.81 -1.95
N PRO A 461 6.95 -19.60 -1.97
CA PRO A 461 6.28 -18.38 -1.50
C PRO A 461 5.05 -18.00 -2.33
N ARG A 462 5.07 -18.32 -3.64
CA ARG A 462 3.90 -18.10 -4.53
C ARG A 462 2.76 -19.03 -4.16
N TRP A 463 3.05 -20.26 -3.75
CA TRP A 463 2.04 -21.20 -3.29
C TRP A 463 1.35 -20.69 -2.02
N ASP A 464 2.11 -20.21 -1.03
CA ASP A 464 1.54 -19.57 0.17
C ASP A 464 0.63 -18.39 -0.22
N GLN A 465 1.13 -17.47 -1.06
CA GLN A 465 0.35 -16.31 -1.49
C GLN A 465 -0.98 -16.68 -2.18
N TRP A 466 -0.96 -17.65 -3.09
CA TRP A 466 -2.17 -18.10 -3.78
C TRP A 466 -3.14 -18.83 -2.86
N SER A 467 -2.63 -19.56 -1.85
CA SER A 467 -3.47 -20.18 -0.84
C SER A 467 -4.23 -19.13 -0.01
N ARG A 468 -3.59 -18.01 0.35
CA ARG A 468 -4.24 -16.88 1.04
C ARG A 468 -5.25 -16.18 0.14
N ARG A 469 -4.91 -15.96 -1.14
CA ARG A 469 -5.85 -15.37 -2.10
C ARG A 469 -7.10 -16.21 -2.28
N MET A 470 -6.98 -17.55 -2.23
CA MET A 470 -8.11 -18.46 -2.25
C MET A 470 -9.02 -18.30 -1.03
N GLU A 471 -8.45 -18.18 0.18
CA GLU A 471 -9.22 -17.91 1.41
C GLU A 471 -10.01 -16.60 1.29
N VAL A 472 -9.35 -15.50 0.91
CA VAL A 472 -10.01 -14.20 0.72
C VAL A 472 -11.06 -14.26 -0.39
N GLY A 473 -10.72 -14.89 -1.52
CA GLY A 473 -11.60 -15.05 -2.67
C GLY A 473 -12.88 -15.81 -2.34
N ALA A 474 -12.81 -16.77 -1.40
CA ALA A 474 -13.97 -17.44 -0.84
C ALA A 474 -14.77 -16.55 0.12
N ILE A 475 -14.13 -15.82 1.03
CA ILE A 475 -14.81 -14.90 1.95
C ILE A 475 -15.62 -13.86 1.19
N ILE A 476 -15.04 -13.21 0.17
CA ILE A 476 -15.70 -12.13 -0.55
C ILE A 476 -16.93 -12.64 -1.33
N ARG A 477 -16.91 -13.89 -1.81
CA ARG A 477 -17.99 -14.47 -2.63
C ARG A 477 -19.06 -15.20 -1.79
N ARG A 478 -18.65 -15.91 -0.73
CA ARG A 478 -19.54 -16.74 0.11
C ARG A 478 -19.90 -16.07 1.44
N GLY A 479 -19.20 -15.01 1.83
CA GLY A 479 -19.39 -14.29 3.10
C GLY A 479 -18.74 -14.95 4.32
N HIS A 480 -18.31 -16.21 4.23
CA HIS A 480 -17.69 -16.95 5.34
C HIS A 480 -16.71 -18.03 4.85
N LEU A 481 -15.86 -18.51 5.76
CA LEU A 481 -15.01 -19.71 5.61
C LEU A 481 -15.39 -20.71 6.70
N THR A 482 -15.42 -22.00 6.37
CA THR A 482 -15.63 -23.02 7.40
C THR A 482 -14.38 -23.15 8.28
N PRO A 483 -14.51 -23.55 9.56
CA PRO A 483 -13.36 -23.80 10.43
C PRO A 483 -12.39 -24.82 9.83
N TYR A 484 -12.91 -25.83 9.13
CA TYR A 484 -12.12 -26.84 8.44
C TYR A 484 -11.29 -26.26 7.30
N GLN A 485 -11.88 -25.42 6.43
CA GLN A 485 -11.16 -24.73 5.35
C GLN A 485 -10.02 -23.87 5.91
N ARG A 486 -10.29 -23.08 6.96
CA ARG A 486 -9.27 -22.25 7.61
C ARG A 486 -8.13 -23.08 8.20
N MET A 487 -8.46 -24.20 8.84
CA MET A 487 -7.44 -25.10 9.41
C MET A 487 -6.60 -25.76 8.31
N GLN A 488 -7.20 -26.27 7.24
CA GLN A 488 -6.46 -26.85 6.12
C GLN A 488 -5.55 -25.81 5.45
N GLY A 489 -6.03 -24.57 5.31
CA GLY A 489 -5.22 -23.48 4.77
C GLY A 489 -4.05 -23.12 5.68
N TYR A 490 -4.25 -23.08 7.00
CA TYR A 490 -3.16 -22.91 7.96
C TYR A 490 -2.13 -24.04 7.88
N LEU A 491 -2.57 -25.31 7.89
CA LEU A 491 -1.70 -26.48 7.81
C LEU A 491 -0.90 -26.54 6.51
N LEU A 492 -1.52 -26.15 5.38
CA LEU A 492 -0.82 -26.06 4.10
C LEU A 492 0.35 -25.06 4.21
N ARG A 493 0.07 -23.84 4.69
CA ARG A 493 1.06 -22.77 4.80
C ARG A 493 2.18 -23.12 5.77
N SER A 494 1.85 -23.69 6.94
CA SER A 494 2.87 -24.15 7.89
C SER A 494 3.78 -25.24 7.31
N LYS A 495 3.29 -26.10 6.40
CA LYS A 495 4.12 -27.10 5.72
C LYS A 495 4.96 -26.50 4.58
N ILE A 496 4.47 -25.46 3.90
CA ILE A 496 5.26 -24.69 2.95
C ILE A 496 6.42 -24.02 3.70
N ASP A 497 6.14 -23.33 4.81
CA ASP A 497 7.16 -22.68 5.64
C ASP A 497 8.21 -23.70 6.15
N LEU A 498 7.78 -24.88 6.58
CA LEU A 498 8.69 -25.95 7.02
C LEU A 498 9.57 -26.45 5.86
N LEU A 499 9.01 -26.58 4.66
CA LEU A 499 9.73 -27.03 3.47
C LEU A 499 10.74 -25.98 3.00
N GLU A 500 10.39 -24.69 3.07
CA GLU A 500 11.27 -23.58 2.75
C GLU A 500 12.51 -23.59 3.67
N HIS A 501 12.31 -23.68 4.99
CA HIS A 501 13.45 -23.78 5.93
C HIS A 501 14.35 -24.99 5.64
N GLU A 502 13.77 -26.16 5.31
CA GLU A 502 14.56 -27.37 5.04
C GLU A 502 15.43 -27.25 3.78
N ILE A 503 15.00 -26.47 2.81
CA ILE A 503 15.72 -26.26 1.53
C ILE A 503 16.79 -25.18 1.69
N GLU A 504 16.54 -24.17 2.52
CA GLU A 504 17.44 -23.03 2.73
C GLU A 504 18.59 -23.32 3.72
N GLU A 505 18.55 -24.44 4.45
CA GLU A 505 19.65 -24.85 5.33
C GLU A 505 20.96 -25.08 4.56
N GLU A 506 22.10 -24.73 5.17
CA GLU A 506 23.44 -24.89 4.57
C GLU A 506 23.74 -26.37 4.21
N HIS A 507 23.06 -27.31 4.88
CA HIS A 507 23.10 -28.75 4.64
C HIS A 507 21.68 -29.35 4.61
N PRO A 508 20.97 -29.25 3.48
CA PRO A 508 19.55 -29.62 3.41
C PRO A 508 19.38 -31.15 3.54
N ASP A 509 18.56 -31.60 4.49
CA ASP A 509 18.13 -33.01 4.57
C ASP A 509 17.11 -33.30 3.47
N ARG A 510 17.63 -33.83 2.35
CA ARG A 510 16.82 -34.13 1.17
C ARG A 510 15.73 -35.14 1.44
N GLU A 511 15.98 -36.15 2.28
CA GLU A 511 14.96 -37.15 2.59
C GLU A 511 13.79 -36.49 3.31
N ARG A 512 14.10 -35.63 4.28
CA ARG A 512 13.11 -34.86 5.03
C ARG A 512 12.36 -33.86 4.14
N ALA A 513 13.04 -33.11 3.29
CA ALA A 513 12.39 -32.19 2.34
C ALA A 513 11.40 -32.95 1.41
N THR A 514 11.79 -34.14 0.95
CA THR A 514 10.94 -35.00 0.09
C THR A 514 9.72 -35.53 0.84
N GLN A 515 9.88 -35.89 2.12
CA GLN A 515 8.77 -36.30 2.99
C GLN A 515 7.78 -35.15 3.21
N ILE A 516 8.28 -33.96 3.54
CA ILE A 516 7.46 -32.76 3.74
C ILE A 516 6.71 -32.40 2.45
N ALA A 517 7.37 -32.47 1.29
CA ALA A 517 6.76 -32.23 -0.01
C ALA A 517 5.59 -33.20 -0.31
N THR A 518 5.77 -34.49 0.02
CA THR A 518 4.71 -35.51 -0.14
C THR A 518 3.53 -35.22 0.78
N GLU A 519 3.82 -34.89 2.04
CA GLU A 519 2.83 -34.50 3.04
C GLU A 519 2.06 -33.23 2.68
N LEU A 520 2.74 -32.28 2.04
CA LEU A 520 2.18 -31.02 1.58
C LEU A 520 1.13 -31.26 0.50
N MET A 521 1.41 -32.13 -0.48
CA MET A 521 0.45 -32.53 -1.52
C MET A 521 -0.81 -33.16 -0.93
N LEU A 522 -0.68 -33.99 0.10
CA LEU A 522 -1.83 -34.60 0.80
C LEU A 522 -2.68 -33.57 1.56
N THR A 523 -2.05 -32.57 2.18
CA THR A 523 -2.76 -31.46 2.83
C THR A 523 -3.47 -30.58 1.81
N GLU A 524 -2.83 -30.29 0.69
CA GLU A 524 -3.42 -29.52 -0.40
C GLU A 524 -4.62 -30.24 -1.03
N GLN A 525 -4.56 -31.56 -1.23
CA GLN A 525 -5.71 -32.32 -1.73
C GLN A 525 -6.91 -32.20 -0.79
N ARG A 526 -6.69 -32.34 0.53
CA ARG A 526 -7.74 -32.12 1.54
C ARG A 526 -8.30 -30.70 1.52
N LEU A 527 -7.43 -29.71 1.31
CA LEU A 527 -7.85 -28.31 1.14
C LEU A 527 -8.75 -28.16 -0.09
N ILE A 528 -8.32 -28.65 -1.26
CA ILE A 528 -9.08 -28.59 -2.51
C ILE A 528 -10.46 -29.24 -2.35
N ASP A 529 -10.51 -30.42 -1.72
CA ASP A 529 -11.76 -31.13 -1.45
C ASP A 529 -12.69 -30.32 -0.54
N ALA A 530 -12.14 -29.63 0.47
CA ALA A 530 -12.90 -28.74 1.34
C ALA A 530 -13.53 -27.54 0.60
N TYR A 531 -12.90 -27.04 -0.47
CA TYR A 531 -13.43 -25.93 -1.26
C TYR A 531 -14.46 -26.36 -2.31
N ARG A 532 -14.28 -27.56 -2.88
CA ARG A 532 -15.18 -28.18 -3.89
C ARG A 532 -16.45 -28.75 -3.28
N ASN A 533 -16.33 -29.43 -2.13
CA ASN A 533 -17.43 -30.09 -1.43
C ASN A 533 -17.61 -29.50 -0.02
N PRO A 534 -18.10 -28.25 0.12
CA PRO A 534 -18.22 -27.62 1.43
C PRO A 534 -19.15 -28.37 2.38
N GLU A 535 -20.18 -29.07 1.88
CA GLU A 535 -21.16 -29.80 2.71
C GLU A 535 -20.65 -31.13 3.29
N SER A 536 -19.69 -31.80 2.64
CA SER A 536 -19.13 -33.04 3.18
C SER A 536 -18.23 -32.80 4.38
N SER A 537 -17.62 -31.60 4.48
CA SER A 537 -16.80 -31.20 5.62
C SER A 537 -17.58 -30.99 6.93
N VAL A 538 -18.89 -30.74 6.82
CA VAL A 538 -19.80 -30.58 7.98
C VAL A 538 -20.30 -31.95 8.47
N ARG A 539 -20.62 -32.88 7.56
CA ARG A 539 -21.10 -34.23 7.94
C ARG A 539 -20.05 -35.09 8.65
N GLY A 540 -18.77 -34.84 8.44
CA GLY A 540 -17.69 -35.55 9.14
C GLY A 540 -17.58 -35.22 10.63
N GLN A 541 -18.17 -34.12 11.10
CA GLN A 541 -18.19 -33.76 12.53
C GLN A 541 -19.31 -34.47 13.30
N ASP A 542 -20.45 -34.74 12.67
CA ASP A 542 -21.56 -35.44 13.33
C ASP A 542 -21.27 -36.94 13.48
N SER A 543 -20.48 -37.54 12.59
CA SER A 543 -20.17 -38.98 12.63
C SER A 543 -19.11 -39.40 13.65
N THR A 544 -18.43 -38.48 14.33
CA THR A 544 -17.41 -38.80 15.36
C THR A 544 -17.88 -38.58 16.79
N SER A 545 -19.17 -38.25 17.00
CA SER A 545 -19.77 -38.15 18.35
C SER A 545 -20.43 -39.46 18.83
N THR A 546 -20.32 -40.53 18.05
CA THR A 546 -20.79 -41.88 18.40
C THR A 546 -19.75 -42.90 18.00
N LEU A 547 -18.67 -43.02 18.77
CA LEU A 547 -17.89 -44.26 18.97
C LEU A 547 -17.04 -44.15 20.23
#